data_AF-A0A3B9UX47-F1
#
_entry.id   AF-A0A3B9UX47-F1
#
_cell.length_a   1.000
_cell.length_b   1.000
_cell.length_c   1.000
_cell.angle_alpha   90.00
_cell.angle_beta   90.00
_cell.angle_gamma   90.00
#
_symmetry.space_group_name_H-M   'P 1'
#
loop_
_entity.id
_entity.type
_entity.pdbx_description
1 polymer ?
#
loop_
_entity_poly.entity_id
_entity_poly.type
_entity_poly.pdbx_seq_one_letter_code
_entity_poly.pdbx_strand_id
1 'polypeptide(L)'
;MIFKKNDRVLLLIQGSNVENLNITIYQYIRQKKLLFLVFFFILLVLIVGGVKGVNALLSVAFTIYVVSTLLLPELISGYNPITLTIICSLIIAFFSLII
;
A
#
# COMPACT_ATOMS: atom_id res chain seq x y z
N MET A 1 -5.84 21.64 -25.42
CA MET A 1 -6.17 20.99 -24.13
C MET A 1 -6.36 22.09 -23.10
N ILE A 2 -7.58 22.25 -22.60
CA ILE A 2 -7.93 23.35 -21.67
C ILE A 2 -7.66 22.85 -20.25
N PHE A 3 -6.57 23.30 -19.64
CA PHE A 3 -6.22 22.97 -18.26
C PHE A 3 -6.89 23.96 -17.30
N LYS A 4 -7.55 23.45 -16.26
CA LYS A 4 -8.26 24.24 -15.24
C LYS A 4 -7.42 24.33 -13.96
N LYS A 5 -7.44 25.50 -13.35
CA LYS A 5 -6.57 25.93 -12.23
C LYS A 5 -6.98 25.26 -10.91
N ASN A 6 -6.53 24.03 -10.65
CA ASN A 6 -6.38 23.41 -9.31
C ASN A 6 -5.70 22.01 -9.33
N ASP A 7 -5.17 21.56 -10.47
CA ASP A 7 -4.56 20.22 -10.55
C ASP A 7 -3.15 20.25 -9.97
N ARG A 8 -2.92 19.43 -8.94
CA ARG A 8 -1.58 19.16 -8.42
C ARG A 8 -0.88 18.22 -9.40
N VAL A 9 -0.02 18.79 -10.23
CA VAL A 9 0.81 18.03 -11.17
C VAL A 9 2.20 17.87 -10.55
N LEU A 10 2.62 16.62 -10.34
CA LEU A 10 3.97 16.31 -9.86
C LEU A 10 4.94 16.42 -11.04
N LEU A 11 5.74 17.48 -11.02
CA LEU A 11 6.83 17.69 -11.97
C LEU A 11 8.10 17.05 -11.40
N LEU A 12 8.44 15.86 -11.88
CA LEU A 12 9.75 15.26 -11.62
C LEU A 12 10.74 15.85 -12.61
N ILE A 13 11.47 16.87 -12.17
CA ILE A 13 12.57 17.45 -12.92
C ILE A 13 13.81 16.63 -12.57
N GLN A 14 14.16 15.67 -13.42
CA GLN A 14 15.45 14.99 -13.34
C GLN A 14 16.37 15.63 -14.38
N GLY A 15 17.28 16.48 -13.91
CA GLY A 15 18.24 17.19 -14.76
C GLY A 15 19.63 17.10 -14.15
N SER A 16 20.47 16.24 -14.71
CA SER A 16 21.91 16.47 -14.75
C SER A 16 22.21 17.12 -16.10
N ASN A 17 22.72 18.35 -16.08
CA ASN A 17 23.10 19.19 -17.22
C ASN A 17 21.99 19.92 -18.01
N VAL A 18 22.35 21.16 -18.37
CA VAL A 18 21.50 22.33 -18.64
C VAL A 18 20.89 22.38 -20.06
N GLU A 19 21.11 21.37 -20.91
CA GLU A 19 20.76 21.50 -22.34
C GLU A 19 19.66 20.58 -22.88
N ASN A 20 19.13 19.62 -22.11
CA ASN A 20 18.02 18.79 -22.59
C ASN A 20 17.05 18.44 -21.47
N LEU A 21 16.20 19.43 -21.12
CA LEU A 21 15.07 19.25 -20.22
C LEU A 21 13.99 18.40 -20.92
N ASN A 22 14.14 17.08 -20.83
CA ASN A 22 13.16 16.13 -21.31
C ASN A 22 11.98 16.08 -20.31
N ILE A 23 11.05 17.03 -20.44
CA ILE A 23 9.88 17.19 -19.58
C ILE A 23 8.89 16.07 -19.92
N THR A 24 9.09 14.92 -19.30
CA THR A 24 8.15 13.81 -19.40
C THR A 24 6.97 14.09 -18.49
N ILE A 25 5.88 14.58 -19.06
CA ILE A 25 4.59 14.76 -18.37
C ILE A 25 4.08 13.36 -18.02
N TYR A 26 4.40 12.86 -16.83
CA TYR A 26 3.76 11.68 -16.27
C TYR A 26 2.29 12.00 -15.99
N GLN A 27 1.44 11.82 -16.99
CA GLN A 27 0.00 11.84 -16.82
C GLN A 27 -0.37 10.68 -15.89
N TYR A 28 -0.48 11.02 -14.62
CA TYR A 28 -0.94 10.22 -13.48
C TYR A 28 -2.41 9.77 -13.61
N ILE A 29 -2.94 9.69 -14.83
CA ILE A 29 -4.31 9.30 -15.16
C ILE A 29 -4.61 7.85 -14.76
N ARG A 30 -3.58 6.99 -14.65
CA ARG A 30 -3.75 5.61 -14.20
C ARG A 30 -4.13 5.50 -12.73
N GLN A 31 -3.74 6.45 -11.89
CA GLN A 31 -3.96 6.33 -10.45
C GLN A 31 -5.42 6.37 -10.07
N LYS A 32 -6.18 7.28 -10.69
CA LYS A 32 -7.62 7.39 -10.46
C LYS A 32 -8.35 6.10 -10.87
N LYS A 33 -7.96 5.51 -12.01
CA LYS A 33 -8.57 4.27 -12.52
C LYS A 33 -8.20 3.05 -11.67
N LEU A 34 -6.96 3.01 -11.16
CA LEU A 34 -6.48 1.93 -10.31
C LEU A 34 -7.13 1.98 -8.92
N LEU A 35 -7.27 3.17 -8.33
CA LEU A 35 -7.95 3.35 -7.05
C LEU A 35 -9.43 2.95 -7.13
N PHE A 36 -10.11 3.30 -8.22
CA PHE A 36 -11.48 2.84 -8.48
C PHE A 36 -11.58 1.31 -8.53
N LEU A 37 -10.64 0.64 -9.20
CA LEU A 37 -10.61 -0.82 -9.30
C LEU A 37 -10.38 -1.49 -7.93
N VAL A 38 -9.47 -0.94 -7.11
CA VAL A 38 -9.22 -1.42 -5.75
C VAL A 38 -10.47 -1.31 -4.90
N PHE A 39 -11.15 -0.15 -4.95
CA PHE A 39 -12.39 0.05 -4.22
C PHE A 39 -13.48 -0.93 -4.68
N PHE A 40 -13.62 -1.13 -5.99
CA PHE A 40 -14.55 -2.10 -6.55
C PHE A 40 -14.24 -3.52 -6.10
N PHE A 41 -12.97 -3.91 -6.05
CA PHE A 41 -12.55 -5.23 -5.57
C PHE A 41 -12.91 -5.44 -4.10
N ILE A 42 -12.63 -4.45 -3.24
CA ILE A 42 -13.02 -4.48 -1.82
C ILE A 42 -14.54 -4.64 -1.69
N LEU A 43 -15.31 -3.89 -2.48
CA LEU A 43 -16.77 -3.99 -2.48
C LEU A 43 -17.24 -5.40 -2.88
N LEU A 44 -16.61 -6.00 -3.89
CA LEU A 44 -16.92 -7.35 -4.34
C LEU A 44 -16.60 -8.39 -3.27
N VAL A 45 -15.46 -8.26 -2.58
CA VAL A 45 -15.08 -9.11 -1.45
C VAL A 45 -16.08 -9.00 -0.30
N LEU A 46 -16.57 -7.79 -0.03
CA LEU A 46 -17.61 -7.56 0.98
C LEU A 46 -18.95 -8.18 0.58
N ILE A 47 -19.34 -8.10 -0.68
CA ILE A 47 -20.60 -8.70 -1.18
C ILE A 47 -20.51 -10.23 -1.19
N VAL A 48 -19.42 -10.79 -1.70
CA VAL A 48 -19.23 -12.24 -1.84
C VAL A 48 -18.92 -12.89 -0.49
N GLY A 49 -18.08 -12.26 0.33
CA GLY A 49 -17.68 -12.76 1.64
C GLY A 49 -18.62 -12.37 2.79
N GLY A 50 -19.55 -11.44 2.57
CA GLY A 50 -20.44 -10.92 3.61
C GLY A 50 -19.66 -10.45 4.84
N VAL A 51 -20.12 -10.86 6.03
CA VAL A 51 -19.46 -10.58 7.31
C VAL A 51 -18.07 -11.23 7.41
N LYS A 52 -17.88 -12.41 6.81
CA LYS A 52 -16.57 -13.10 6.79
C LYS A 52 -15.55 -12.38 5.91
N GLY A 53 -16.01 -11.71 4.84
CA GLY A 53 -15.16 -10.88 3.97
C GLY A 53 -14.59 -9.67 4.71
N VAL A 54 -15.37 -9.04 5.59
CA VAL A 54 -14.90 -7.96 6.46
C VAL A 54 -13.81 -8.46 7.39
N ASN A 55 -14.03 -9.58 8.07
CA ASN A 55 -13.06 -10.19 8.99
C ASN A 55 -11.74 -10.52 8.28
N ALA A 56 -11.82 -11.09 7.08
CA ALA A 56 -10.65 -11.40 6.27
C ALA A 56 -9.85 -10.14 5.88
N LEU A 57 -10.54 -9.08 5.44
CA LEU A 57 -9.89 -7.82 5.07
C LEU A 57 -9.23 -7.15 6.29
N LEU A 58 -9.87 -7.25 7.46
CA LEU A 58 -9.34 -6.73 8.72
C LEU A 58 -8.10 -7.50 9.18
N SER A 59 -8.09 -8.83 9.04
CA SER A 59 -6.93 -9.68 9.32
C SER A 59 -5.72 -9.32 8.45
N VAL A 60 -5.94 -9.12 7.14
CA VAL A 60 -4.88 -8.71 6.21
C VAL A 60 -4.36 -7.31 6.57
N ALA A 61 -5.26 -6.36 6.86
CA ALA A 61 -4.88 -5.02 7.27
C ALA A 61 -4.04 -5.03 8.57
N PHE A 62 -4.45 -5.84 9.55
CA PHE A 62 -3.72 -6.03 10.80
C PHE A 62 -2.33 -6.63 10.56
N THR A 63 -2.24 -7.65 9.69
CA THR A 63 -0.97 -8.27 9.30
C THR A 63 -0.02 -7.24 8.70
N ILE A 64 -0.50 -6.43 7.74
CA ILE A 64 0.30 -5.37 7.11
C ILE A 64 0.77 -4.34 8.14
N TYR A 65 -0.10 -3.95 9.07
CA TYR A 65 0.24 -3.02 10.13
C TYR A 65 1.37 -3.56 11.04
N VAL A 66 1.24 -4.79 11.52
CA VAL A 66 2.28 -5.43 12.36
C VAL A 66 3.59 -5.56 11.60
N VAL A 67 3.56 -5.99 10.35
CA VAL A 67 4.78 -6.10 9.53
C VAL A 67 5.42 -4.73 9.32
N SER A 68 4.63 -3.69 9.04
CA SER A 68 5.16 -2.36 8.77
C SER A 68 5.70 -1.64 10.01
N THR A 69 5.08 -1.83 11.17
CA THR A 69 5.44 -1.11 12.41
C THR A 69 6.39 -1.89 13.31
N LEU A 70 6.44 -3.22 13.20
CA LEU A 70 7.20 -4.08 14.11
C LEU A 70 8.34 -4.77 13.36
N LEU A 71 8.01 -5.48 12.27
CA LEU A 71 8.99 -6.27 11.53
C LEU A 71 9.96 -5.38 10.75
N LEU A 72 9.44 -4.38 10.04
CA LEU A 72 10.24 -3.45 9.24
C LEU A 72 11.29 -2.67 10.07
N PRO A 73 10.95 -1.94 11.14
CA PRO A 73 11.94 -1.13 11.88
C PRO A 73 12.99 -1.95 12.63
N GLU A 74 12.63 -3.15 13.12
CA GLU A 74 13.60 -4.03 13.78
C GLU A 74 14.56 -4.68 12.79
N LEU A 75 14.09 -4.98 11.56
CA LEU A 75 14.94 -5.48 10.50
C LEU A 75 16.03 -4.47 10.11
N ILE A 76 15.74 -3.17 10.21
CA ILE A 76 16.73 -2.10 9.97
C ILE A 76 17.63 -1.84 11.19
N SER A 77 17.16 -2.13 12.40
CA SER A 77 17.91 -1.90 13.66
C SER A 77 18.99 -2.95 13.96
N GLY A 78 19.18 -3.95 13.09
CA GLY A 78 20.20 -4.99 13.26
C GLY A 78 19.91 -5.98 14.39
N TYR A 79 18.70 -5.96 14.96
CA TYR A 79 18.23 -6.98 15.89
C TYR A 79 18.01 -8.29 15.14
N ASN A 80 18.16 -9.44 15.82
CA ASN A 80 18.08 -10.75 15.20
C ASN A 80 16.65 -10.98 14.65
N PRO A 81 16.42 -10.78 13.34
CA PRO A 81 15.08 -10.61 12.78
C PRO A 81 14.30 -11.92 12.80
N ILE A 82 15.00 -13.03 13.01
CA ILE A 82 14.46 -14.38 13.08
C ILE A 82 13.53 -14.50 14.30
N THR A 83 13.99 -14.12 15.50
CA THR A 83 13.21 -14.25 16.73
C THR A 83 11.96 -13.37 16.70
N LEU A 84 12.10 -12.13 16.22
CA LEU A 84 10.98 -11.20 16.13
C LEU A 84 9.94 -11.65 15.10
N THR A 85 10.39 -12.14 13.94
CA THR A 85 9.49 -12.65 12.90
C THR A 85 8.73 -13.87 13.39
N ILE A 86 9.37 -14.75 14.16
CA ILE A 86 8.70 -15.91 14.77
C ILE A 86 7.59 -15.45 15.72
N ILE A 87 7.86 -14.50 16.62
CA ILE A 87 6.87 -14.00 17.59
C ILE A 87 5.73 -13.25 16.87
N CYS A 88 6.04 -12.39 15.90
CA CYS A 88 5.04 -11.67 15.11
C CYS A 88 4.16 -12.64 14.31
N SER A 89 4.78 -13.60 13.62
CA SER A 89 4.06 -14.63 12.85
C SER A 89 3.14 -15.45 13.74
N LEU A 90 3.59 -15.80 14.96
CA LEU A 90 2.77 -16.52 15.93
C LEU A 90 1.53 -15.70 16.31
N ILE A 91 1.71 -14.41 16.67
CA ILE A 91 0.62 -13.50 17.04
C ILE A 91 -0.37 -13.32 15.89
N ILE A 92 0.14 -13.10 14.67
CA ILE A 92 -0.67 -12.94 13.46
C ILE A 92 -1.45 -14.23 13.17
N ALA A 93 -0.81 -15.40 13.28
CA ALA A 93 -1.46 -16.68 13.04
C ALA A 93 -2.56 -16.97 14.06
N PHE A 94 -2.32 -16.70 15.35
CA PHE A 94 -3.33 -16.82 16.40
C PHE A 94 -4.53 -15.91 16.13
N PHE A 95 -4.27 -14.65 15.76
CA PHE A 95 -5.33 -13.69 15.46
C PHE A 95 -6.12 -14.07 14.21
N SER A 96 -5.44 -14.59 13.19
CA SER A 96 -6.05 -15.07 11.95
C SER A 96 -6.94 -16.30 12.16
N LEU A 97 -6.56 -17.20 13.08
CA LEU A 97 -7.35 -18.40 13.41
C LEU A 97 -8.61 -18.09 14.24
N ILE A 98 -8.61 -16.99 15.00
CA ILE A 98 -9.74 -16.56 15.82
C ILE A 98 -10.84 -15.87 15.01
N ILE A 99 -10.48 -15.28 13.86
CA ILE A 99 -11.33 -14.36 13.07
C ILE A 99 -12.23 -15.10 12.07
#